data_AF-A0A2K5AR17-F1
#
_entry.id   AF-A0A2K5AR17-F1
#
_cell.length_a   1.000
_cell.length_b   1.000
_cell.length_c   1.000
_cell.angle_alpha   90.00
_cell.angle_beta   90.00
_cell.angle_gamma   90.00
#
_symmetry.space_group_name_H-M   'P 1'
#
loop_
_entity.id
_entity.type
_entity.pdbx_description
1 polymer ?
#
loop_
_entity_poly.entity_id
_entity_poly.type
_entity_poly.pdbx_seq_one_letter_code
_entity_poly.pdbx_strand_id
1 'polypeptide(L)'
;MNRIRRIAMQLLERYDGMFSTDFESNKELLDKIAIFRSKELRNEVAGYITRHIMRKASAQTTTMDEKDKEDEVGDGSNSSNIENEGVEKANTVADDTA
;
A
#
# COMPACT_ATOMS: atom_id res chain seq x y z
N MET A 1 17.68 4.52 6.91
CA MET A 1 16.66 3.53 6.49
C MET A 1 15.27 4.18 6.51
N ASN A 2 14.60 4.30 5.36
CA ASN A 2 13.27 4.91 5.29
C ASN A 2 12.20 3.99 5.91
N ARG A 3 11.34 4.50 6.79
CA ARG A 3 10.31 3.71 7.50
C ARG A 3 9.34 3.02 6.53
N ILE A 4 8.95 3.71 5.46
CA ILE A 4 8.08 3.20 4.39
C ILE A 4 8.72 1.98 3.73
N ARG A 5 9.99 2.09 3.34
CA ARG A 5 10.76 0.99 2.73
C ARG A 5 10.81 -0.22 3.66
N ARG A 6 11.06 -0.01 4.95
CA ARG A 6 11.10 -1.10 5.94
C ARG A 6 9.75 -1.83 6.04
N ILE A 7 8.65 -1.07 6.13
CA ILE A 7 7.30 -1.64 6.20
C ILE A 7 7.01 -2.41 4.90
N ALA A 8 7.24 -1.79 3.75
CA ALA A 8 6.99 -2.42 2.46
C ALA A 8 7.79 -3.73 2.28
N MET A 9 9.06 -3.77 2.68
CA MET A 9 9.87 -5.00 2.63
C MET A 9 9.31 -6.09 3.55
N GLN A 10 8.89 -5.75 4.77
CA GLN A 10 8.25 -6.72 5.67
C GLN A 10 6.94 -7.27 5.11
N LEU A 11 6.16 -6.44 4.42
CA LEU A 11 4.94 -6.89 3.76
C LEU A 11 5.26 -7.81 2.59
N LEU A 12 6.29 -7.47 1.80
CA LEU A 12 6.72 -8.29 0.68
C LEU A 12 7.27 -9.64 1.13
N GLU A 13 8.00 -9.72 2.25
CA GLU A 13 8.46 -10.99 2.83
C GLU A 13 7.30 -11.86 3.32
N ARG A 14 6.29 -11.28 3.97
CA ARG A 14 5.19 -12.06 4.56
C ARG A 14 4.12 -12.46 3.55
N TYR A 15 3.86 -11.63 2.56
CA TYR A 15 2.79 -11.80 1.58
C TYR A 15 3.36 -11.82 0.15
N ASP A 16 4.51 -12.46 -0.02
CA ASP A 16 5.13 -12.61 -1.33
C ASP A 16 4.15 -13.31 -2.30
N GLY A 17 4.04 -12.79 -3.52
CA GLY A 17 3.14 -13.31 -4.54
C GLY A 17 1.67 -12.87 -4.46
N MET A 18 1.22 -12.16 -3.41
CA MET A 18 -0.12 -11.55 -3.40
C MET A 18 -0.17 -10.17 -4.05
N PHE A 19 0.98 -9.50 -4.11
CA PHE A 19 1.10 -8.19 -4.73
C PHE A 19 1.30 -8.29 -6.24
N SER A 20 0.68 -7.37 -6.97
CA SER A 20 0.72 -7.30 -8.43
C SER A 20 1.38 -6.00 -8.91
N THR A 21 1.46 -5.80 -10.23
CA THR A 21 1.86 -4.53 -10.85
C THR A 21 0.74 -3.48 -10.79
N ASP A 22 -0.48 -3.87 -10.41
CA ASP A 22 -1.63 -2.96 -10.31
C ASP A 22 -1.66 -2.21 -8.97
N PHE A 23 -1.77 -0.87 -9.03
CA PHE A 23 -1.72 -0.03 -7.84
C PHE A 23 -3.00 -0.12 -6.99
N GLU A 24 -4.18 -0.16 -7.63
CA GLU A 24 -5.45 -0.14 -6.91
C GLU A 24 -5.67 -1.46 -6.15
N SER A 25 -5.40 -2.58 -6.82
CA SER A 25 -5.41 -3.92 -6.20
C SER A 25 -4.46 -3.99 -5.00
N ASN A 26 -3.25 -3.44 -5.14
CA ASN A 26 -2.28 -3.40 -4.05
C ASN A 26 -2.77 -2.54 -2.87
N LYS A 27 -3.48 -1.42 -3.13
CA LYS A 27 -4.04 -0.56 -2.08
C LYS A 27 -5.14 -1.27 -1.28
N GLU A 28 -6.04 -1.97 -1.96
CA GLU A 28 -7.08 -2.76 -1.29
C GLU A 28 -6.49 -3.91 -0.49
N LEU A 29 -5.47 -4.58 -1.03
CA LEU A 29 -4.78 -5.65 -0.32
C LEU A 29 -4.10 -5.10 0.93
N LEU A 30 -3.44 -3.95 0.83
CA LEU A 30 -2.82 -3.24 1.95
C LEU A 30 -3.82 -2.93 3.07
N ASP A 31 -5.06 -2.56 2.73
CA ASP A 31 -6.13 -2.32 3.70
C ASP A 31 -6.64 -3.57 4.39
N LYS A 32 -6.61 -4.71 3.69
CA LYS A 32 -7.02 -6.00 4.26
C LYS A 32 -5.95 -6.59 5.19
N ILE A 33 -4.67 -6.37 4.87
CA ILE A 33 -3.55 -6.97 5.62
C ILE A 33 -3.00 -6.09 6.74
N ALA A 34 -3.10 -4.75 6.63
CA ALA A 34 -2.46 -3.84 7.56
C ALA A 34 -3.30 -2.59 7.85
N ILE A 35 -3.32 -2.19 9.12
CA ILE A 35 -3.99 -0.98 9.57
C ILE A 35 -3.00 0.19 9.45
N PHE A 36 -3.18 1.02 8.43
CA PHE A 36 -2.40 2.24 8.25
C PHE A 36 -3.00 3.40 9.04
N ARG A 37 -2.16 4.15 9.74
CA ARG A 37 -2.56 5.35 10.50
C ARG A 37 -2.95 6.52 9.58
N SER A 38 -2.39 6.57 8.38
CA SER A 38 -2.63 7.64 7.40
C SER A 38 -2.73 7.08 5.98
N LYS A 39 -3.55 7.74 5.16
CA LYS A 39 -3.72 7.45 3.73
C LYS A 39 -2.40 7.63 2.97
N GLU A 40 -1.63 8.67 3.30
CA GLU A 40 -0.33 8.95 2.68
C GLU A 40 0.65 7.79 2.88
N LEU A 41 0.76 7.29 4.12
CA LEU A 41 1.67 6.17 4.42
C LEU A 41 1.29 4.91 3.64
N ARG A 42 -0.01 4.63 3.52
CA ARG A 42 -0.50 3.50 2.70
C ARG A 42 -0.13 3.69 1.23
N ASN A 43 -0.33 4.89 0.69
CA ASN A 43 -0.06 5.19 -0.72
C ASN A 43 1.44 5.11 -1.03
N GLU A 44 2.30 5.63 -0.16
CA GLU A 44 3.75 5.52 -0.30
C GLU A 44 4.24 4.07 -0.25
N VAL A 45 3.66 3.26 0.64
CA VAL A 45 3.94 1.82 0.72
C VAL A 45 3.48 1.11 -0.55
N ALA A 46 2.25 1.36 -1.01
CA ALA A 46 1.71 0.80 -2.26
C ALA A 46 2.59 1.16 -3.46
N GLY A 47 2.98 2.42 -3.59
CA GLY A 47 3.84 2.90 -4.67
C GLY A 47 5.23 2.26 -4.63
N TYR A 48 5.80 2.10 -3.44
CA TYR A 48 7.08 1.39 -3.28
C TYR A 48 6.98 -0.07 -3.73
N ILE A 49 5.90 -0.77 -3.33
CA ILE A 49 5.66 -2.18 -3.69
C ILE A 49 5.50 -2.32 -5.21
N THR A 50 4.64 -1.52 -5.84
CA THR A 50 4.43 -1.56 -7.29
C THR A 50 5.73 -1.30 -8.05
N ARG A 51 6.49 -0.25 -7.67
CA ARG A 51 7.79 0.05 -8.30
C ARG A 51 8.82 -1.06 -8.07
N HIS A 52 8.78 -1.74 -6.92
CA HIS A 52 9.66 -2.87 -6.65
C HIS A 52 9.33 -4.06 -7.55
N ILE A 53 8.05 -4.40 -7.72
CA ILE A 53 7.59 -5.50 -8.57
C ILE A 53 7.87 -5.21 -10.03
N MET A 54 7.58 -3.99 -10.52
CA MET A 54 7.88 -3.60 -11.90
C MET A 54 9.38 -3.72 -12.21
N ARG A 55 10.25 -3.28 -11.29
CA ARG A 55 11.70 -3.46 -11.43
C ARG A 55 12.09 -4.93 -11.49
N LYS A 56 11.56 -5.77 -10.60
CA LYS A 56 11.76 -7.23 -10.64
C LYS A 56 11.28 -7.86 -11.95
N ALA A 57 10.11 -7.45 -12.45
CA ALA A 57 9.53 -7.96 -13.69
C ALA A 57 10.37 -7.57 -14.92
N SER A 58 10.90 -6.35 -14.97
CA SER A 58 11.81 -5.91 -16.02
C SER A 58 13.21 -6.53 -15.91
N ALA A 59 13.60 -6.95 -14.71
CA ALA A 59 14.93 -7.48 -14.40
C ALA A 59 14.94 -9.02 -14.27
N GLN A 60 14.05 -9.74 -14.96
CA GLN A 60 14.07 -11.20 -15.02
C GLN A 60 15.31 -11.74 -15.76
N THR A 61 16.48 -11.64 -15.15
CA THR A 61 17.51 -12.68 -15.03
C THR A 61 18.38 -12.28 -13.83
N THR A 62 18.79 -13.24 -13.02
CA THR A 62 19.69 -13.07 -11.86
C THR A 62 19.01 -12.72 -10.52
N THR A 63 18.64 -13.82 -9.86
CA THR A 63 18.78 -14.11 -8.41
C THR A 63 18.09 -13.19 -7.40
N MET A 64 17.27 -13.86 -6.60
CA MET A 64 16.92 -13.49 -5.23
C MET A 64 18.18 -13.09 -4.45
N ASP A 65 17.99 -12.13 -3.56
CA ASP A 65 18.93 -11.62 -2.58
C ASP A 65 20.04 -10.65 -3.05
N GLU A 66 20.19 -9.67 -2.16
CA GLU A 66 21.30 -8.74 -1.99
C GLU A 66 21.26 -7.35 -2.66
N LYS A 67 21.34 -6.40 -1.72
CA LYS A 67 21.92 -5.04 -1.78
C LYS A 67 20.97 -3.92 -2.18
N ASP A 68 20.46 -3.28 -1.13
CA ASP A 68 20.65 -1.85 -0.89
C ASP A 68 21.39 -1.14 -2.03
N LYS A 69 20.63 -0.68 -3.01
CA LYS A 69 21.05 0.43 -3.86
C LYS A 69 20.26 1.67 -3.45
N GLU A 70 21.06 2.59 -2.95
CA GLU A 70 20.81 3.98 -2.67
C GLU A 70 20.57 4.67 -4.02
N ASP A 71 19.32 4.64 -4.49
CA ASP A 71 18.92 5.50 -5.61
C ASP A 71 18.10 6.65 -5.07
N GLU A 72 18.80 7.78 -5.07
CA GLU A 72 18.35 9.13 -4.87
C GLU A 72 17.28 9.54 -5.91
N VAL A 73 16.54 10.61 -5.56
CA VAL A 73 15.68 11.47 -6.37
C VAL A 73 14.41 10.94 -7.05
N GLY A 74 13.38 11.79 -7.01
CA GLY A 74 12.21 11.68 -7.88
C GLY A 74 11.02 12.49 -7.40
N ASP A 75 11.19 13.81 -7.38
CA ASP A 75 10.15 14.83 -7.23
C ASP A 75 8.94 14.61 -8.17
N GLY A 76 7.78 15.04 -7.68
CA GLY A 76 6.61 15.39 -8.49
C GLY A 76 5.51 14.33 -8.53
N SER A 77 4.23 14.70 -8.48
CA SER A 77 3.57 15.98 -8.27
C SER A 77 2.08 15.68 -8.05
N ASN A 78 1.49 16.40 -7.12
CA ASN A 78 0.10 16.81 -6.97
C ASN A 78 -1.10 15.96 -7.46
N SER A 79 -2.03 15.85 -6.50
CA SER A 79 -3.49 15.97 -6.61
C SER A 79 -4.27 14.95 -7.43
N SER A 80 -5.06 14.17 -6.71
CA SER A 80 -6.51 14.29 -6.89
C SER A 80 -7.24 14.15 -5.54
N ASN A 81 -8.02 15.19 -5.28
CA ASN A 81 -9.07 15.25 -4.28
C ASN A 81 -10.00 14.05 -4.48
N ILE A 82 -10.21 13.22 -3.45
CA ILE A 82 -11.36 12.30 -3.42
C ILE A 82 -11.98 12.43 -2.04
N GLU A 83 -13.04 13.20 -2.02
CA GLU A 83 -14.03 13.29 -0.96
C GLU A 83 -14.81 11.96 -0.87
N ASN A 84 -15.18 11.64 0.38
CA ASN A 84 -16.36 10.91 0.83
C ASN A 84 -16.54 9.42 0.51
N GLU A 85 -16.66 8.63 1.58
CA GLU A 85 -17.90 7.95 2.01
C GLU A 85 -17.61 7.35 3.42
N GLY A 86 -18.26 7.77 4.50
CA GLY A 86 -19.68 7.55 4.70
C GLY A 86 -19.90 6.23 5.46
N VAL A 87 -19.35 6.09 6.67
CA VAL A 87 -19.80 5.03 7.58
C VAL A 87 -20.91 5.62 8.46
N GLU A 88 -22.09 5.76 7.85
CA GLU A 88 -23.34 5.75 8.61
C GLU A 88 -23.46 4.37 9.25
N LYS A 89 -23.25 4.28 10.57
CA LYS A 89 -23.81 3.17 11.35
C LYS A 89 -24.99 3.70 12.13
N ALA A 90 -26.15 3.39 11.55
CA ALA A 90 -27.50 3.35 12.09
C ALA A 90 -27.61 3.58 13.60
N ASN A 91 -28.32 4.66 13.92
CA ASN A 91 -29.00 4.84 15.19
C ASN A 91 -30.10 3.76 15.29
N THR A 92 -29.91 2.74 16.12
CA THR A 92 -30.98 1.78 16.44
C THR A 92 -31.86 2.39 17.51
N VAL A 93 -32.87 3.16 17.08
CA VAL A 93 -34.02 3.47 17.93
C VAL A 93 -34.93 2.25 17.88
N ALA A 94 -34.87 1.41 18.92
CA ALA A 94 -35.82 0.34 19.11
C ALA A 94 -36.97 0.86 20.00
N ASP A 95 -38.04 1.22 19.31
CA ASP A 95 -39.45 0.97 19.61
C ASP A 95 -39.92 0.94 21.07
N ASP A 96 -40.74 1.93 21.37
CA ASP A 96 -41.67 2.03 22.49
C ASP A 96 -42.87 1.10 22.21
N THR A 97 -43.01 0.01 22.98
CA THR A 97 -44.26 -0.76 23.07
C THR A 97 -44.37 -1.39 24.45
N ALA A 98 -45.06 -0.72 25.37
CA ALA A 98 -45.84 -1.31 26.46
C ALA A 98 -46.83 -0.29 27.04
#